data_AF-A0A1U7N2P8-F1
#
_entry.id   AF-A0A1U7N2P8-F1
#
_cell.length_a   1.000
_cell.length_b   1.000
_cell.length_c   1.000
_cell.angle_alpha   90.00
_cell.angle_beta   90.00
_cell.angle_gamma   90.00
#
_symmetry.space_group_name_H-M   'P 1'
#
loop_
_entity.id
_entity.type
_entity.pdbx_description
1 polymer ?
#
loop_
_entity_poly.entity_id
_entity_poly.type
_entity_poly.pdbx_seq_one_letter_code
_entity_poly.pdbx_strand_id
1 'polypeptide(L)'
;MKKLIAIVLVLIGLVLVSAIRGNANNVIDVANGGVPKDAAASLSQAELVEINQLWQGSAHALADVNCSSCHQDSDTKELVVKPTQESCQSCHEVAVETFLYGKHGIRISEGLSPLTPAMAHLPMKESAMDKQMNCNSCHNVHSVDTWQASVDSCLTCHNDSHSLNYQNSKHAQLFADQGTLPRPNGESVTCATCHLPRQQLENTENTIVVNHNNTFTLKPRDRMVKEVCMNCHSVEYSYNSIFDDELVEENFSQPPTLKLETFDLVRAFEKKRSSQAEE
;
A
#
# COMPACT_ATOMS: atom_id res chain seq x y z
N MET A 1 67.62 -23.41 -50.57
CA MET A 1 67.39 -24.33 -49.42
C MET A 1 67.35 -23.52 -48.14
N LYS A 2 66.18 -23.46 -47.48
CA LYS A 2 65.94 -23.43 -46.03
C LYS A 2 64.61 -22.72 -45.77
N LYS A 3 63.61 -23.53 -45.44
CA LYS A 3 62.31 -23.13 -44.91
C LYS A 3 62.55 -22.38 -43.59
N LEU A 4 61.96 -21.20 -43.41
CA LEU A 4 61.75 -20.63 -42.08
C LEU A 4 60.26 -20.74 -41.76
N ILE A 5 59.96 -21.63 -40.82
CA ILE A 5 58.67 -21.81 -40.17
C ILE A 5 58.57 -20.68 -39.14
N ALA A 6 57.54 -19.82 -39.26
CA ALA A 6 57.21 -18.85 -38.23
C ALA A 6 56.50 -19.58 -37.08
N ILE A 7 57.19 -19.71 -35.93
CA ILE A 7 56.60 -20.16 -34.67
C ILE A 7 56.03 -18.91 -33.98
N VAL A 8 54.70 -18.85 -33.86
CA VAL A 8 54.01 -17.85 -33.04
C VAL A 8 54.18 -18.27 -31.57
N LEU A 9 55.07 -17.60 -30.85
CA LEU A 9 55.17 -17.69 -29.39
C LEU A 9 54.06 -16.84 -28.77
N VAL A 10 53.04 -17.51 -28.22
CA VAL A 10 52.03 -16.87 -27.37
C VAL A 10 52.67 -16.54 -26.03
N LEU A 11 52.97 -15.26 -25.82
CA LEU A 11 53.33 -14.71 -24.50
C LEU A 11 52.07 -14.65 -23.64
N ILE A 12 51.90 -15.65 -22.77
CA ILE A 12 50.95 -15.60 -21.65
C ILE A 12 51.50 -14.59 -20.65
N GLY A 13 50.94 -13.39 -20.64
CA GLY A 13 51.19 -12.39 -19.61
C GLY A 13 50.65 -12.87 -18.27
N LEU A 14 51.55 -13.15 -17.34
CA LEU A 14 51.24 -13.40 -15.94
C LEU A 14 50.74 -12.07 -15.32
N VAL A 15 49.42 -11.91 -15.18
CA VAL A 15 48.87 -10.81 -14.37
C VAL A 15 49.04 -11.20 -12.91
N LEU A 16 49.94 -10.50 -12.23
CA LEU A 16 50.08 -10.52 -10.77
C LEU A 16 48.73 -10.21 -10.13
N VAL A 17 48.12 -11.20 -9.47
CA VAL A 17 47.02 -10.99 -8.54
C VAL A 17 47.62 -10.35 -7.30
N SER A 18 47.60 -9.01 -7.25
CA SER A 18 47.78 -8.28 -6.00
C SER A 18 46.56 -8.56 -5.12
N ALA A 19 46.78 -9.34 -4.07
CA ALA A 19 45.82 -9.52 -2.99
C ALA A 19 45.54 -8.15 -2.34
N ILE A 20 44.39 -7.54 -2.68
CA ILE A 20 43.85 -6.42 -1.93
C ILE A 20 43.29 -7.01 -0.63
N ARG A 21 43.98 -6.72 0.48
CA ARG A 21 43.43 -6.89 1.83
C ARG A 21 42.11 -6.13 1.90
N GLY A 22 41.01 -6.84 2.07
CA GLY A 22 39.71 -6.24 2.35
C GLY A 22 39.78 -5.47 3.67
N ASN A 23 39.65 -4.15 3.59
CA ASN A 23 39.32 -3.31 4.73
C ASN A 23 37.80 -3.35 4.89
N ALA A 24 37.32 -3.98 5.96
CA ALA A 24 35.91 -3.95 6.34
C ALA A 24 35.61 -2.56 6.90
N ASN A 25 35.28 -1.61 6.02
CA ASN A 25 34.61 -0.33 6.30
C ASN A 25 34.46 0.44 4.98
N ASN A 26 33.56 0.00 4.09
CA ASN A 26 33.13 0.79 2.94
C ASN A 26 31.67 1.18 3.12
N VAL A 27 31.46 2.43 3.54
CA VAL A 27 30.24 3.19 3.30
C VAL A 27 30.15 3.40 1.78
N ILE A 28 28.95 3.26 1.21
CA ILE A 28 28.73 3.24 -0.24
C ILE A 28 29.20 4.53 -0.91
N ASP A 29 30.07 4.38 -1.90
CA ASP A 29 30.43 5.40 -2.89
C ASP A 29 29.36 5.41 -3.98
N VAL A 30 28.48 6.41 -3.94
CA VAL A 30 27.43 6.63 -4.93
C VAL A 30 28.11 7.28 -6.13
N ALA A 31 28.14 6.58 -7.27
CA ALA A 31 28.95 6.93 -8.45
C ALA A 31 28.64 8.28 -9.14
N ASN A 32 27.94 9.22 -8.49
CA ASN A 32 27.86 10.63 -8.83
C ASN A 32 27.51 11.52 -7.61
N GLY A 33 28.34 11.48 -6.57
CA GLY A 33 28.71 12.69 -5.82
C GLY A 33 27.62 13.50 -5.10
N GLY A 34 26.57 12.87 -4.56
CA GLY A 34 25.68 13.50 -3.60
C GLY A 34 26.08 13.13 -2.18
N VAL A 35 26.57 14.07 -1.38
CA VAL A 35 26.76 13.85 0.07
C VAL A 35 25.38 13.79 0.74
N PRO A 36 25.02 12.72 1.49
CA PRO A 36 23.74 12.64 2.17
C PRO A 36 23.60 13.76 3.22
N LYS A 37 22.46 14.48 3.21
CA LYS A 37 22.13 15.48 4.24
C LYS A 37 21.96 14.88 5.63
N ASP A 38 21.59 13.60 5.70
CA ASP A 38 21.43 12.84 6.94
C ASP A 38 22.48 11.72 7.05
N ALA A 39 23.60 12.01 7.71
CA ALA A 39 24.65 11.02 7.98
C ALA A 39 24.18 9.81 8.83
N ALA A 40 22.99 9.89 9.44
CA ALA A 40 22.40 8.84 10.27
C ALA A 40 21.58 7.79 9.48
N ALA A 41 21.32 8.00 8.19
CA ALA A 41 20.57 7.08 7.35
C ALA A 41 21.50 6.26 6.44
N SER A 42 22.40 5.48 7.03
CA SER A 42 23.25 4.57 6.28
C SER A 42 22.52 3.24 6.07
N LEU A 43 22.27 2.86 4.82
CA LEU A 43 21.85 1.50 4.44
C LEU A 43 23.08 0.60 4.32
N SER A 44 22.94 -0.65 4.73
CA SER A 44 23.94 -1.68 4.49
C SER A 44 23.98 -2.08 3.02
N GLN A 45 25.10 -2.68 2.60
CA GLN A 45 25.23 -3.19 1.24
C GLN A 45 24.19 -4.27 0.92
N ALA A 46 23.80 -5.08 1.90
CA ALA A 46 22.79 -6.11 1.72
C ALA A 46 21.40 -5.50 1.46
N GLU A 47 21.01 -4.49 2.24
CA GLU A 47 19.76 -3.76 2.05
C GLU A 47 19.70 -3.09 0.67
N LEU A 48 20.81 -2.51 0.20
CA LEU A 48 20.86 -1.94 -1.14
C LEU A 48 20.72 -2.99 -2.25
N VAL A 49 21.30 -4.18 -2.08
CA VAL A 49 21.13 -5.28 -3.04
C VAL A 49 19.66 -5.71 -3.09
N GLU A 50 19.01 -5.85 -1.94
CA GLU A 50 17.60 -6.20 -1.86
C GLU A 50 16.70 -5.13 -2.50
N ILE A 51 16.90 -3.84 -2.17
CA ILE A 51 16.16 -2.72 -2.76
C ILE A 51 16.29 -2.72 -4.30
N ASN A 52 17.50 -2.93 -4.81
CA ASN A 52 17.73 -3.00 -6.25
C ASN A 52 16.99 -4.19 -6.89
N GLN A 53 16.98 -5.35 -6.24
CA GLN A 53 16.27 -6.53 -6.73
C GLN A 53 14.75 -6.31 -6.76
N LEU A 54 14.19 -5.70 -5.71
CA LEU A 54 12.77 -5.35 -5.67
C LEU A 54 12.44 -4.35 -6.78
N TRP A 55 13.21 -3.27 -6.89
CA TRP A 55 12.97 -2.22 -7.89
C TRP A 55 13.03 -2.77 -9.32
N GLN A 56 14.01 -3.64 -9.63
CA GLN A 56 14.17 -4.21 -10.98
C GLN A 56 12.92 -4.92 -11.50
N GLY A 57 12.14 -5.56 -10.62
CA GLY A 57 10.88 -6.24 -10.98
C GLY A 57 9.64 -5.35 -10.90
N SER A 58 9.80 -4.07 -10.54
CA SER A 58 8.68 -3.19 -10.23
C SER A 58 8.10 -2.49 -11.47
N ALA A 59 6.86 -2.02 -11.36
CA ALA A 59 6.22 -1.18 -12.37
C ALA A 59 6.99 0.13 -12.62
N HIS A 60 7.68 0.65 -11.60
CA HIS A 60 8.54 1.83 -11.74
C HIS A 60 9.72 1.55 -12.68
N ALA A 61 10.43 0.44 -12.49
CA ALA A 61 11.51 0.06 -13.41
C ALA A 61 11.01 -0.20 -14.83
N LEU A 62 9.84 -0.85 -14.97
CA LEU A 62 9.22 -1.08 -16.28
C LEU A 62 8.77 0.22 -16.99
N ALA A 63 8.54 1.28 -16.22
CA ALA A 63 8.19 2.61 -16.72
C ALA A 63 9.40 3.57 -16.80
N ASP A 64 10.63 3.03 -16.78
CA ASP A 64 11.89 3.78 -16.83
C ASP A 64 12.09 4.80 -15.67
N VAL A 65 11.35 4.63 -14.56
CA VAL A 65 11.52 5.43 -13.35
C VAL A 65 12.70 4.87 -12.54
N ASN A 66 13.84 5.56 -12.60
CA ASN A 66 15.07 5.17 -11.89
C ASN A 66 15.17 5.80 -10.48
N CYS A 67 16.20 5.42 -9.71
CA CYS A 67 16.39 5.85 -8.32
C CYS A 67 16.40 7.38 -8.14
N SER A 68 17.03 8.11 -9.07
CA SER A 68 17.13 9.57 -9.00
C SER A 68 15.78 10.27 -9.16
N SER A 69 14.79 9.61 -9.79
CA SER A 69 13.44 10.17 -9.93
C SER A 69 12.76 10.46 -8.58
N CYS A 70 13.16 9.75 -7.52
CA CYS A 70 12.63 9.96 -6.17
C CYS A 70 13.70 10.43 -5.18
N HIS A 71 14.92 9.90 -5.29
CA HIS A 71 16.00 10.15 -4.34
C HIS A 71 16.93 11.29 -4.75
N GLN A 72 16.62 12.07 -5.79
CA GLN A 72 17.40 13.25 -6.14
C GLN A 72 16.53 14.51 -6.00
N ASP A 73 17.05 15.50 -5.26
CA ASP A 73 16.45 16.83 -5.19
C ASP A 73 16.46 17.49 -6.59
N SER A 74 15.33 18.06 -7.00
CA SER A 74 15.20 18.63 -8.35
C SER A 74 16.11 19.84 -8.58
N ASP A 75 16.42 20.59 -7.54
CA ASP A 75 17.10 21.88 -7.62
C ASP A 75 18.60 21.72 -7.31
N THR A 76 18.93 21.04 -6.22
CA THR A 76 20.33 20.87 -5.77
C THR A 76 21.01 19.66 -6.38
N LYS A 77 20.25 18.71 -6.94
CA LYS A 77 20.73 17.41 -7.42
C LYS A 77 21.34 16.51 -6.34
N GLU A 78 21.15 16.87 -5.07
CA GLU A 78 21.64 16.10 -3.92
C GLU A 78 20.79 14.84 -3.66
N LEU A 79 21.38 13.85 -2.97
CA LEU A 79 20.71 12.63 -2.57
C LEU A 79 19.73 12.89 -1.41
N VAL A 80 18.46 12.57 -1.63
CA VAL A 80 17.39 12.51 -0.63
C VAL A 80 17.18 11.06 -0.22
N VAL A 81 17.71 10.67 0.95
CA VAL A 81 17.65 9.27 1.40
C VAL A 81 16.23 8.81 1.71
N LYS A 82 15.38 9.72 2.22
CA LYS A 82 13.97 9.46 2.55
C LYS A 82 13.07 10.46 1.82
N PRO A 83 12.64 10.15 0.59
CA PRO A 83 11.71 10.98 -0.14
C PRO A 83 10.40 11.16 0.63
N THR A 84 9.79 12.34 0.50
CA THR A 84 8.46 12.61 1.05
C THR A 84 7.39 12.24 0.02
N GLN A 85 6.12 12.39 0.38
CA GLN A 85 5.00 12.19 -0.54
C GLN A 85 5.05 13.11 -1.78
N GLU A 86 5.80 14.22 -1.73
CA GLU A 86 5.95 15.14 -2.85
C GLU A 86 6.56 14.46 -4.08
N SER A 87 7.55 13.58 -3.87
CA SER A 87 8.14 12.78 -4.96
C SER A 87 7.11 11.87 -5.63
N CYS A 88 6.14 11.36 -4.85
CA CYS A 88 5.07 10.50 -5.35
C CYS A 88 4.00 11.29 -6.11
N GLN A 89 3.71 12.53 -5.68
CA GLN A 89 2.56 13.30 -6.14
C GLN A 89 2.62 13.65 -7.63
N SER A 90 3.82 13.79 -8.19
CA SER A 90 4.03 14.09 -9.61
C SER A 90 3.40 13.06 -10.57
N CYS A 91 3.29 11.80 -10.14
CA CYS A 91 2.70 10.70 -10.91
C CYS A 91 1.46 10.09 -10.26
N HIS A 92 1.34 10.18 -8.93
CA HIS A 92 0.27 9.56 -8.13
C HIS A 92 -0.56 10.61 -7.39
N GLU A 93 -0.95 11.67 -8.09
CA GLU A 93 -1.67 12.82 -7.54
C GLU A 93 -2.89 12.40 -6.71
N VAL A 94 -3.80 11.61 -7.28
CA VAL A 94 -5.03 11.15 -6.60
C VAL A 94 -4.71 10.33 -5.33
N ALA A 95 -3.70 9.46 -5.37
CA ALA A 95 -3.33 8.66 -4.22
C ALA A 95 -2.75 9.52 -3.09
N VAL A 96 -1.87 10.47 -3.42
CA VAL A 96 -1.29 11.38 -2.44
C VAL A 96 -2.36 12.30 -1.86
N GLU A 97 -3.18 12.91 -2.70
CA GLU A 97 -4.25 13.82 -2.28
C GLU A 97 -5.25 13.11 -1.35
N THR A 98 -5.75 11.94 -1.75
CA THR A 98 -6.69 11.18 -0.91
C THR A 98 -6.07 10.69 0.39
N PHE A 99 -4.80 10.26 0.38
CA PHE A 99 -4.07 9.92 1.61
C PHE A 99 -4.03 11.10 2.58
N LEU A 100 -3.71 12.30 2.08
CA LEU A 100 -3.65 13.54 2.86
C LEU A 100 -5.02 13.93 3.44
N TYR A 101 -6.13 13.55 2.80
CA TYR A 101 -7.48 13.74 3.36
C TYR A 101 -7.90 12.73 4.42
N GLY A 102 -7.19 11.60 4.54
CA GLY A 102 -7.46 10.58 5.55
C GLY A 102 -6.81 10.89 6.89
N LYS A 103 -7.30 10.27 7.97
CA LYS A 103 -6.68 10.43 9.30
C LYS A 103 -5.21 10.05 9.34
N HIS A 104 -4.76 9.17 8.43
CA HIS A 104 -3.35 8.79 8.31
C HIS A 104 -2.46 9.89 7.72
N GLY A 105 -2.97 10.71 6.80
CA GLY A 105 -2.20 11.76 6.13
C GLY A 105 -2.51 13.19 6.57
N ILE A 106 -3.65 13.45 7.22
CA ILE A 106 -4.13 14.81 7.52
C ILE A 106 -3.16 15.64 8.36
N ARG A 107 -2.35 15.01 9.21
CA ARG A 107 -1.32 15.76 9.96
C ARG A 107 -0.26 16.36 9.04
N ILE A 108 0.14 15.60 8.02
CA ILE A 108 1.15 16.02 7.05
C ILE A 108 0.60 17.16 6.18
N SER A 109 -0.67 17.12 5.76
CA SER A 109 -1.26 18.23 5.00
C SER A 109 -1.36 19.52 5.80
N GLU A 110 -1.49 19.44 7.12
CA GLU A 110 -1.48 20.59 8.03
C GLU A 110 -0.06 21.02 8.43
N GLY A 111 0.99 20.48 7.79
CA GLY A 111 2.39 20.82 8.09
C GLY A 111 2.88 20.33 9.46
N LEU A 112 2.17 19.36 10.07
CA LEU A 112 2.54 18.73 11.32
C LEU A 112 3.36 17.45 11.08
N SER A 113 3.97 16.92 12.15
CA SER A 113 4.66 15.64 12.10
C SER A 113 3.72 14.51 11.64
N PRO A 114 4.23 13.49 10.91
CA PRO A 114 3.46 12.30 10.59
C PRO A 114 2.75 11.68 11.80
N LEU A 115 1.60 11.04 11.56
CA LEU A 115 0.90 10.28 12.58
C LEU A 115 1.81 9.13 13.07
N THR A 116 1.83 8.91 14.38
CA THR A 116 2.36 7.67 14.97
C THR A 116 1.27 6.99 15.79
N PRO A 117 1.36 5.67 16.03
CA PRO A 117 0.40 4.96 16.87
C PRO A 117 0.29 5.52 18.30
N ALA A 118 1.36 6.12 18.85
CA ALA A 118 1.33 6.80 20.15
C ALA A 118 0.33 7.97 20.23
N MET A 119 -0.04 8.55 19.09
CA MET A 119 -1.01 9.65 19.00
C MET A 119 -2.45 9.16 18.78
N ALA A 120 -2.65 7.86 18.55
CA ALA A 120 -3.95 7.32 18.21
C ALA A 120 -4.86 7.16 19.44
N HIS A 121 -6.17 7.30 19.23
CA HIS A 121 -7.18 7.04 20.27
C HIS A 121 -7.71 5.60 20.23
N LEU A 122 -7.28 4.79 19.26
CA LEU A 122 -7.61 3.37 19.17
C LEU A 122 -6.52 2.53 19.84
N PRO A 123 -6.83 1.32 20.31
CA PRO A 123 -5.82 0.35 20.72
C PRO A 123 -4.80 0.09 19.59
N MET A 124 -3.52 0.30 19.91
CA MET A 124 -2.40 0.10 18.98
C MET A 124 -1.34 -0.82 19.58
N LYS A 125 -0.53 -1.45 18.74
CA LYS A 125 0.59 -2.29 19.16
C LYS A 125 1.72 -1.46 19.76
N GLU A 126 2.13 -1.81 20.98
CA GLU A 126 3.23 -1.13 21.70
C GLU A 126 4.54 -1.10 20.90
N SER A 127 4.83 -2.17 20.15
CA SER A 127 6.03 -2.26 19.32
C SER A 127 6.07 -1.28 18.13
N ALA A 128 4.97 -0.59 17.83
CA ALA A 128 4.85 0.32 16.70
C ALA A 128 4.69 1.80 17.10
N MET A 129 4.78 2.14 18.39
CA MET A 129 4.40 3.47 18.90
C MET A 129 5.11 4.66 18.23
N ASP A 130 6.35 4.48 17.80
CA ASP A 130 7.16 5.51 17.13
C ASP A 130 7.13 5.40 15.59
N LYS A 131 6.39 4.44 15.02
CA LYS A 131 6.34 4.23 13.58
C LYS A 131 5.58 5.39 12.92
N GLN A 132 6.29 6.15 12.09
CA GLN A 132 5.70 7.24 11.33
C GLN A 132 4.87 6.72 10.15
N MET A 133 3.68 7.31 9.96
CA MET A 133 2.78 7.03 8.85
C MET A 133 3.17 7.84 7.61
N ASN A 134 3.52 7.17 6.52
CA ASN A 134 3.85 7.73 5.22
C ASN A 134 3.55 6.72 4.10
N CYS A 135 3.87 7.05 2.85
CA CYS A 135 3.59 6.20 1.69
C CYS A 135 4.27 4.82 1.73
N ASN A 136 5.37 4.66 2.48
CA ASN A 136 6.07 3.38 2.63
C ASN A 136 5.63 2.60 3.89
N SER A 137 4.63 3.09 4.64
CA SER A 137 4.15 2.42 5.85
C SER A 137 3.26 1.22 5.56
N CYS A 138 2.61 1.19 4.39
CA CYS A 138 1.66 0.15 3.99
C CYS A 138 2.22 -0.81 2.94
N HIS A 139 2.87 -0.30 1.89
CA HIS A 139 3.47 -1.10 0.83
C HIS A 139 4.93 -0.69 0.64
N ASN A 140 5.76 -1.64 0.19
CA ASN A 140 7.13 -1.32 -0.17
C ASN A 140 7.16 -0.57 -1.51
N VAL A 141 7.62 0.67 -1.50
CA VAL A 141 7.67 1.54 -2.69
C VAL A 141 8.61 1.04 -3.81
N HIS A 142 9.52 0.12 -3.50
CA HIS A 142 10.39 -0.53 -4.47
C HIS A 142 9.81 -1.84 -5.02
N SER A 143 8.66 -2.31 -4.55
CA SER A 143 8.04 -3.56 -4.98
C SER A 143 6.67 -3.33 -5.64
N VAL A 144 6.25 -4.28 -6.48
CA VAL A 144 4.86 -4.38 -6.98
C VAL A 144 3.98 -5.25 -6.09
N ASP A 145 4.56 -5.90 -5.10
CA ASP A 145 3.84 -6.73 -4.16
C ASP A 145 3.01 -5.84 -3.22
N THR A 146 1.69 -5.97 -3.33
CA THR A 146 0.71 -5.27 -2.48
C THR A 146 -0.05 -6.23 -1.57
N TRP A 147 0.33 -7.51 -1.54
CA TRP A 147 -0.26 -8.50 -0.67
C TRP A 147 -0.13 -8.09 0.80
N GLN A 148 1.08 -7.71 1.23
CA GLN A 148 1.32 -7.25 2.61
C GLN A 148 0.47 -6.02 2.97
N ALA A 149 0.31 -5.09 2.03
CA ALA A 149 -0.48 -3.88 2.21
C ALA A 149 -1.98 -4.14 2.37
N SER A 150 -2.45 -5.33 1.99
CA SER A 150 -3.87 -5.66 1.99
C SER A 150 -4.45 -5.90 3.40
N VAL A 151 -3.63 -6.44 4.32
CA VAL A 151 -4.00 -6.80 5.71
C VAL A 151 -2.83 -6.56 6.68
N ASP A 152 -1.69 -7.22 6.44
CA ASP A 152 -0.61 -7.36 7.43
C ASP A 152 0.00 -6.02 7.86
N SER A 153 0.16 -5.09 6.92
CA SER A 153 0.67 -3.75 7.22
C SER A 153 -0.26 -2.97 8.15
N CYS A 154 -1.59 -3.16 8.03
CA CYS A 154 -2.58 -2.55 8.92
C CYS A 154 -2.39 -3.10 10.35
N LEU A 155 -2.31 -4.43 10.47
CA LEU A 155 -2.12 -5.15 11.73
C LEU A 155 -0.71 -4.99 12.32
N THR A 156 0.21 -4.33 11.63
CA THR A 156 1.49 -3.93 12.25
C THR A 156 1.28 -2.84 13.31
N CYS A 157 0.24 -2.02 13.16
CA CYS A 157 -0.07 -0.93 14.11
C CYS A 157 -1.38 -1.18 14.87
N HIS A 158 -2.45 -1.55 14.15
CA HIS A 158 -3.78 -1.75 14.74
C HIS A 158 -3.83 -2.94 15.67
N ASN A 159 -4.51 -2.76 16.81
CA ASN A 159 -4.69 -3.79 17.84
C ASN A 159 -6.08 -3.71 18.49
N ASP A 160 -7.04 -3.09 17.81
CA ASP A 160 -8.45 -3.03 18.24
C ASP A 160 -9.18 -4.34 17.91
N SER A 161 -10.28 -4.63 18.62
CA SER A 161 -10.95 -5.93 18.51
C SER A 161 -11.54 -6.16 17.10
N HIS A 162 -12.13 -5.14 16.47
CA HIS A 162 -12.50 -5.15 15.05
C HIS A 162 -11.36 -5.63 14.14
N SER A 163 -10.17 -5.05 14.24
CA SER A 163 -9.02 -5.42 13.40
C SER A 163 -8.54 -6.85 13.67
N LEU A 164 -8.48 -7.26 14.94
CA LEU A 164 -8.02 -8.58 15.35
C LEU A 164 -9.02 -9.69 15.00
N ASN A 165 -10.31 -9.36 14.89
CA ASN A 165 -11.36 -10.30 14.50
C ASN A 165 -11.39 -10.61 13.00
N TYR A 166 -10.67 -9.85 12.16
CA TYR A 166 -10.64 -10.09 10.70
C TYR A 166 -10.36 -11.56 10.35
N GLN A 167 -9.36 -12.18 11.00
CA GLN A 167 -8.97 -13.58 10.76
C GLN A 167 -10.08 -14.60 11.04
N ASN A 168 -11.06 -14.24 11.88
CA ASN A 168 -12.20 -15.09 12.22
C ASN A 168 -13.33 -14.98 11.18
N SER A 169 -13.26 -14.01 10.26
CA SER A 169 -14.30 -13.74 9.26
C SER A 169 -14.26 -14.73 8.09
N LYS A 170 -15.40 -14.82 7.38
CA LYS A 170 -15.45 -15.53 6.09
C LYS A 170 -14.64 -14.84 5.01
N HIS A 171 -14.51 -13.51 5.05
CA HIS A 171 -13.66 -12.75 4.14
C HIS A 171 -12.19 -13.18 4.25
N ALA A 172 -11.66 -13.31 5.47
CA ALA A 172 -10.29 -13.76 5.69
C ALA A 172 -10.06 -15.21 5.24
N GLN A 173 -11.04 -16.10 5.45
CA GLN A 173 -10.97 -17.48 4.96
C GLN A 173 -10.87 -17.51 3.43
N LEU A 174 -11.76 -16.80 2.74
CA LEU A 174 -11.75 -16.71 1.28
C LEU A 174 -10.46 -16.06 0.75
N PHE A 175 -9.92 -15.07 1.47
CA PHE A 175 -8.63 -14.45 1.12
C PHE A 175 -7.46 -15.43 1.27
N ALA A 176 -7.43 -16.21 2.35
CA ALA A 176 -6.40 -17.24 2.58
C ALA A 176 -6.46 -18.36 1.53
N ASP A 177 -7.66 -18.73 1.08
CA ASP A 177 -7.88 -19.78 0.08
C ASP A 177 -7.37 -19.41 -1.33
N GLN A 178 -7.07 -18.13 -1.59
CA GLN A 178 -6.55 -17.68 -2.89
C GLN A 178 -5.12 -18.16 -3.19
N GLY A 179 -4.39 -18.59 -2.15
CA GLY A 179 -2.98 -18.97 -2.28
C GLY A 179 -2.05 -17.78 -2.50
N THR A 180 -0.87 -18.04 -3.07
CA THR A 180 0.20 -17.02 -3.18
C THR A 180 0.06 -16.20 -4.45
N LEU A 181 -0.38 -14.94 -4.29
CA LEU A 181 -0.40 -13.95 -5.36
C LEU A 181 0.37 -12.68 -4.91
N PRO A 182 1.04 -11.96 -5.83
CA PRO A 182 1.71 -10.69 -5.52
C PRO A 182 0.70 -9.55 -5.22
N ARG A 183 -0.59 -9.78 -5.45
CA ARG A 183 -1.68 -8.88 -5.07
C ARG A 183 -2.98 -9.67 -4.89
N PRO A 184 -3.87 -9.23 -3.98
CA PRO A 184 -5.20 -9.83 -3.85
C PRO A 184 -5.97 -9.79 -5.18
N ASN A 185 -6.80 -10.80 -5.44
CA ASN A 185 -7.67 -10.80 -6.62
C ASN A 185 -8.90 -9.89 -6.41
N GLY A 186 -9.75 -9.74 -7.44
CA GLY A 186 -10.92 -8.87 -7.38
C GLY A 186 -12.04 -9.34 -6.44
N GLU A 187 -11.98 -10.59 -5.98
CA GLU A 187 -12.97 -11.20 -5.09
C GLU A 187 -12.53 -11.16 -3.61
N SER A 188 -11.27 -10.78 -3.35
CA SER A 188 -10.76 -10.64 -1.99
C SER A 188 -11.45 -9.49 -1.26
N VAL A 189 -11.83 -9.72 -0.02
CA VAL A 189 -12.21 -8.65 0.90
C VAL A 189 -11.18 -8.61 2.02
N THR A 190 -10.38 -7.55 2.05
CA THR A 190 -9.30 -7.30 3.00
C THR A 190 -9.49 -5.95 3.71
N CYS A 191 -8.65 -5.64 4.70
CA CYS A 191 -8.63 -4.32 5.36
C CYS A 191 -8.57 -3.18 4.33
N ALA A 192 -7.63 -3.28 3.37
CA ALA A 192 -7.48 -2.31 2.31
C ALA A 192 -8.74 -2.19 1.42
N THR A 193 -9.43 -3.28 1.12
CA THR A 193 -10.63 -3.20 0.27
C THR A 193 -11.80 -2.46 0.93
N CYS A 194 -11.96 -2.59 2.25
CA CYS A 194 -13.03 -1.91 2.99
C CYS A 194 -12.70 -0.44 3.27
N HIS A 195 -11.45 -0.15 3.61
CA HIS A 195 -11.02 1.18 4.06
C HIS A 195 -10.38 2.05 2.97
N LEU A 196 -9.94 1.45 1.85
CA LEU A 196 -9.33 2.13 0.71
C LEU A 196 -10.05 1.67 -0.59
N PRO A 197 -11.34 2.01 -0.75
CA PRO A 197 -12.14 1.46 -1.84
C PRO A 197 -11.60 1.90 -3.21
N ARG A 198 -11.83 1.04 -4.20
CA ARG A 198 -11.60 1.38 -5.61
C ARG A 198 -12.77 2.20 -6.12
N GLN A 199 -12.48 3.33 -6.74
CA GLN A 199 -13.48 4.26 -7.24
C GLN A 199 -13.18 4.63 -8.68
N GLN A 200 -14.23 4.87 -9.47
CA GLN A 200 -14.07 5.47 -10.78
C GLN A 200 -13.73 6.95 -10.62
N LEU A 201 -12.66 7.38 -11.28
CA LEU A 201 -12.28 8.79 -11.29
C LEU A 201 -13.32 9.58 -12.10
N GLU A 202 -13.85 10.65 -11.51
CA GLU A 202 -14.87 11.48 -12.15
C GLU A 202 -14.40 12.01 -13.50
N ASN A 203 -15.32 12.12 -14.47
CA ASN A 203 -15.06 12.62 -15.82
C ASN A 203 -14.02 11.83 -16.63
N THR A 204 -13.71 10.60 -16.23
CA THR A 204 -12.89 9.68 -17.01
C THR A 204 -13.66 8.40 -17.32
N GLU A 205 -13.56 7.94 -18.56
CA GLU A 205 -14.08 6.62 -18.91
C GLU A 205 -13.12 5.54 -18.41
N ASN A 206 -13.65 4.58 -17.64
CA ASN A 206 -12.97 3.35 -17.23
C ASN A 206 -11.66 3.51 -16.42
N THR A 207 -11.38 4.68 -15.84
CA THR A 207 -10.22 4.83 -14.94
C THR A 207 -10.64 4.54 -13.51
N ILE A 208 -10.13 3.43 -12.97
CA ILE A 208 -10.34 3.03 -11.58
C ILE A 208 -9.08 3.38 -10.77
N VAL A 209 -9.28 4.10 -9.68
CA VAL A 209 -8.23 4.50 -8.74
C VAL A 209 -8.52 3.93 -7.37
N VAL A 210 -7.49 3.73 -6.55
CA VAL A 210 -7.65 3.40 -5.13
C VAL A 210 -7.72 4.71 -4.36
N ASN A 211 -8.81 4.92 -3.61
CA ASN A 211 -8.91 6.04 -2.69
C ASN A 211 -8.08 5.73 -1.44
N HIS A 212 -7.00 6.48 -1.22
CA HIS A 212 -6.10 6.27 -0.08
C HIS A 212 -6.55 6.97 1.21
N ASN A 213 -7.73 7.60 1.21
CA ASN A 213 -8.35 8.13 2.42
C ASN A 213 -8.91 6.97 3.25
N ASN A 214 -8.11 6.50 4.22
CA ASN A 214 -8.44 5.38 5.10
C ASN A 214 -9.70 5.58 5.97
N THR A 215 -10.28 6.78 5.96
CA THR A 215 -11.48 7.12 6.72
C THR A 215 -12.68 7.46 5.84
N PHE A 216 -12.51 7.40 4.52
CA PHE A 216 -13.55 7.74 3.57
C PHE A 216 -14.81 6.92 3.81
N THR A 217 -14.71 5.60 3.96
CA THR A 217 -15.86 4.71 4.12
C THR A 217 -16.42 4.65 5.55
N LEU A 218 -15.77 5.29 6.54
CA LEU A 218 -16.19 5.16 7.95
C LEU A 218 -17.44 5.96 8.28
N LYS A 219 -17.61 7.15 7.68
CA LYS A 219 -18.75 8.04 7.95
C LYS A 219 -19.23 8.80 6.71
N PRO A 220 -20.55 8.83 6.45
CA PRO A 220 -21.58 8.02 7.10
C PRO A 220 -21.41 6.53 6.75
N ARG A 221 -21.91 5.63 7.60
CA ARG A 221 -21.61 4.17 7.52
C ARG A 221 -22.14 3.52 6.24
N ASP A 222 -23.27 3.99 5.74
CA ASP A 222 -23.89 3.57 4.48
C ASP A 222 -23.01 3.84 3.25
N ARG A 223 -22.02 4.74 3.35
CA ARG A 223 -21.02 4.89 2.29
C ARG A 223 -20.25 3.60 2.06
N MET A 224 -19.88 2.86 3.11
CA MET A 224 -19.22 1.56 2.94
C MET A 224 -20.12 0.54 2.24
N VAL A 225 -21.43 0.60 2.49
CA VAL A 225 -22.39 -0.28 1.82
C VAL A 225 -22.34 -0.09 0.32
N LYS A 226 -22.42 1.16 -0.13
CA LYS A 226 -22.40 1.50 -1.55
C LYS A 226 -21.06 1.18 -2.21
N GLU A 227 -19.96 1.58 -1.57
CA GLU A 227 -18.64 1.54 -2.20
C GLU A 227 -17.99 0.15 -2.11
N VAL A 228 -18.39 -0.69 -1.14
CA VAL A 228 -17.74 -1.97 -0.84
C VAL A 228 -18.74 -3.12 -0.84
N CYS A 229 -19.70 -3.13 0.09
CA CYS A 229 -20.51 -4.33 0.38
C CYS A 229 -21.39 -4.73 -0.82
N MET A 230 -21.98 -3.76 -1.51
CA MET A 230 -22.90 -3.99 -2.63
C MET A 230 -22.23 -4.53 -3.90
N ASN A 231 -20.90 -4.62 -3.93
CA ASN A 231 -20.20 -5.30 -5.03
C ASN A 231 -20.45 -6.83 -5.01
N CYS A 232 -20.81 -7.38 -3.84
CA CYS A 232 -21.02 -8.83 -3.66
C CYS A 232 -22.32 -9.19 -2.92
N HIS A 233 -22.83 -8.29 -2.07
CA HIS A 233 -24.01 -8.53 -1.24
C HIS A 233 -25.21 -7.68 -1.66
N SER A 234 -26.42 -8.12 -1.30
CA SER A 234 -27.61 -7.30 -1.51
C SER A 234 -27.61 -6.07 -0.60
N VAL A 235 -28.35 -5.02 -1.02
CA VAL A 235 -28.47 -3.78 -0.25
C VAL A 235 -28.99 -4.02 1.17
N GLU A 236 -30.05 -4.81 1.33
CA GLU A 236 -30.64 -5.07 2.65
C GLU A 236 -29.70 -5.84 3.57
N TYR A 237 -29.01 -6.87 3.04
CA TYR A 237 -28.00 -7.60 3.80
C TYR A 237 -26.89 -6.66 4.28
N SER A 238 -26.37 -5.83 3.38
CA SER A 238 -25.28 -4.89 3.68
C SER A 238 -25.68 -3.83 4.72
N TYR A 239 -26.88 -3.28 4.62
CA TYR A 239 -27.39 -2.32 5.61
C TYR A 239 -27.63 -2.99 6.96
N ASN A 240 -28.25 -4.17 6.99
CA ASN A 240 -28.43 -4.92 8.23
C ASN A 240 -27.08 -5.30 8.87
N SER A 241 -26.01 -5.46 8.08
CA SER A 241 -24.66 -5.70 8.60
C SER A 241 -23.96 -4.47 9.14
N ILE A 242 -23.88 -3.36 8.39
CA ILE A 242 -23.04 -2.21 8.78
C ILE A 242 -23.58 -1.41 9.96
N PHE A 243 -24.89 -1.53 10.22
CA PHE A 243 -25.58 -0.84 11.32
C PHE A 243 -25.73 -1.71 12.57
N ASP A 244 -25.21 -2.94 12.55
CA ASP A 244 -25.08 -3.81 13.71
C ASP A 244 -23.67 -3.62 14.32
N ASP A 245 -23.59 -2.93 15.47
CA ASP A 245 -22.31 -2.58 16.11
C ASP A 245 -21.52 -3.83 16.56
N GLU A 246 -22.22 -4.87 17.03
CA GLU A 246 -21.58 -6.13 17.44
C GLU A 246 -20.97 -6.82 16.22
N LEU A 247 -21.72 -6.88 15.12
CA LEU A 247 -21.22 -7.51 13.89
C LEU A 247 -20.05 -6.73 13.28
N VAL A 248 -20.07 -5.40 13.34
CA VAL A 248 -18.93 -4.57 12.93
C VAL A 248 -17.72 -4.92 13.79
N GLU A 249 -17.85 -4.96 15.11
CA GLU A 249 -16.75 -5.30 16.02
C GLU A 249 -16.20 -6.72 15.82
N GLU A 250 -17.04 -7.67 15.39
CA GLU A 250 -16.64 -9.03 15.01
C GLU A 250 -16.06 -9.13 13.58
N ASN A 251 -15.87 -8.02 12.89
CA ASN A 251 -15.41 -7.97 11.49
C ASN A 251 -16.29 -8.80 10.54
N PHE A 252 -17.62 -8.72 10.72
CA PHE A 252 -18.61 -9.41 9.89
C PHE A 252 -18.39 -10.93 9.85
N SER A 253 -18.08 -11.52 11.01
CA SER A 253 -17.77 -12.96 11.13
C SER A 253 -18.93 -13.90 10.79
N GLN A 254 -20.16 -13.37 10.82
CA GLN A 254 -21.40 -14.11 10.63
C GLN A 254 -22.45 -13.29 9.86
N PRO A 255 -23.53 -13.91 9.36
CA PRO A 255 -24.64 -13.17 8.76
C PRO A 255 -25.31 -12.20 9.75
N PRO A 256 -25.85 -11.05 9.28
CA PRO A 256 -26.52 -10.11 10.14
C PRO A 256 -27.82 -10.69 10.70
N THR A 257 -28.07 -10.41 11.97
CA THR A 257 -29.35 -10.75 12.64
C THR A 257 -30.26 -9.52 12.78
N LEU A 258 -29.69 -8.32 12.73
CA LEU A 258 -30.44 -7.07 12.69
C LEU A 258 -31.37 -7.04 11.48
N LYS A 259 -32.59 -6.55 11.70
CA LYS A 259 -33.56 -6.29 10.64
C LYS A 259 -34.02 -4.84 10.71
N LEU A 260 -33.50 -3.99 9.83
CA LEU A 260 -33.88 -2.58 9.78
C LEU A 260 -35.30 -2.41 9.23
N GLU A 261 -36.15 -1.72 10.00
CA GLU A 261 -37.54 -1.41 9.62
C GLU A 261 -37.64 -0.64 8.29
N THR A 262 -36.60 0.12 7.94
CA THR A 262 -36.50 0.87 6.68
C THR A 262 -36.85 0.02 5.46
N PHE A 263 -36.42 -1.23 5.38
CA PHE A 263 -36.72 -2.08 4.23
C PHE A 263 -38.17 -2.56 4.21
N ASP A 264 -38.80 -2.75 5.37
CA ASP A 264 -40.24 -3.03 5.44
C ASP A 264 -41.05 -1.80 5.00
N LEU A 265 -40.61 -0.59 5.38
CA LEU A 265 -41.22 0.67 4.95
C LEU A 265 -41.06 0.91 3.44
N VAL A 266 -39.88 0.65 2.87
CA VAL A 266 -39.64 0.75 1.43
C VAL A 266 -40.54 -0.22 0.66
N ARG A 267 -40.65 -1.48 1.08
CA ARG A 267 -41.57 -2.45 0.46
C ARG A 267 -43.03 -1.99 0.55
N ALA A 268 -43.44 -1.47 1.70
CA ALA A 268 -44.80 -0.96 1.88
C ALA A 268 -45.09 0.25 0.99
N PHE A 269 -44.10 1.15 0.81
CA PHE A 269 -44.18 2.29 -0.08
C PHE A 269 -44.28 1.85 -1.55
N GLU A 270 -43.40 0.95 -1.99
CA GLU A 270 -43.43 0.42 -3.36
C GLU A 270 -44.75 -0.30 -3.67
N LYS A 271 -45.29 -1.07 -2.71
CA LYS A 271 -46.60 -1.71 -2.88
C LYS A 271 -47.71 -0.68 -3.11
N LYS A 272 -47.74 0.40 -2.34
CA LYS A 272 -48.71 1.50 -2.51
C LYS A 272 -48.56 2.18 -3.87
N ARG A 273 -47.32 2.45 -4.29
CA ARG A 273 -46.99 3.09 -5.57
C ARG A 273 -47.45 2.24 -6.75
N SER A 274 -47.18 0.95 -6.73
CA SER A 274 -47.58 0.02 -7.80
C SER A 274 -49.09 -0.17 -7.86
N SER A 275 -49.79 -0.26 -6.72
CA SER A 275 -51.26 -0.37 -6.73
C SER A 275 -51.97 0.86 -7.26
N GLN A 276 -51.37 2.06 -7.13
CA GLN A 276 -51.93 3.30 -7.67
C GLN A 276 -51.65 3.50 -9.17
N ALA A 277 -50.72 2.73 -9.76
CA ALA A 277 -50.42 2.80 -11.18
C ALA A 277 -51.34 1.91 -12.03
N GLU A 278 -52.13 1.04 -11.39
CA GLU A 278 -53.07 0.11 -12.04
C GLU A 278 -54.53 0.64 -12.05
N GLU A 279 -54.80 1.78 -11.41
CA GLU A 279 -56.08 2.53 -11.45
C GLU A 279 -56.02 3.70 -12.46
#